data_AF-A0A1D2N1M5-F1
#
_entry.id   AF-A0A1D2N1M5-F1
#
_cell.length_a   1.000
_cell.length_b   1.000
_cell.length_c   1.000
_cell.angle_alpha   90.00
_cell.angle_beta   90.00
_cell.angle_gamma   90.00
#
_symmetry.space_group_name_H-M   'P 1'
#
loop_
_entity.id
_entity.type
_entity.pdbx_description
1 polymer ?
#
loop_
_entity_poly.entity_id
_entity_poly.type
_entity_poly.pdbx_seq_one_letter_code
_entity_poly.pdbx_strand_id
1 'polypeptide(L)'
;MGLPTIVAARIFKGQLAGHPGEEGYLTFEKFPHVGLTKTYNVDRQVPDSAGTATALFSGVKGNYYTVGFDTHIKVNVCSPAAEEKARVSSLLDWAISAGKSTGICILNKYNPPV
;
A
#
# COMPACT_ATOMS: atom_id res chain seq x y z
N MET A 1 -2.54 7.57 -3.54
CA MET A 1 -2.53 8.57 -4.63
C MET A 1 -3.56 8.16 -5.67
N GLY A 2 -4.73 8.79 -5.72
CA GLY A 2 -5.80 8.43 -6.67
C GLY A 2 -5.60 9.08 -8.04
N LEU A 3 -6.42 8.71 -9.03
CA LEU A 3 -6.38 9.29 -10.38
C LEU A 3 -6.47 10.83 -10.40
N PRO A 4 -7.34 11.50 -9.63
CA PRO A 4 -7.38 12.96 -9.61
C PRO A 4 -6.06 13.58 -9.12
N THR A 5 -5.42 12.95 -8.12
CA THR A 5 -4.11 13.40 -7.61
C THR A 5 -3.02 13.24 -8.67
N ILE A 6 -3.06 12.18 -9.47
CA ILE A 6 -2.10 11.94 -10.56
C ILE A 6 -2.20 13.05 -11.62
N VAL A 7 -3.42 13.37 -12.07
CA VAL A 7 -3.65 14.43 -13.06
C VAL A 7 -3.21 15.78 -12.52
N ALA A 8 -3.59 16.12 -11.28
CA ALA A 8 -3.17 17.37 -10.65
C ALA A 8 -1.64 17.47 -10.51
N ALA A 9 -0.97 16.38 -10.11
CA ALA A 9 0.48 16.35 -9.98
C ALA A 9 1.19 16.49 -11.34
N ARG A 10 0.65 15.91 -12.41
CA ARG A 10 1.17 16.06 -13.78
C ARG A 10 1.10 17.52 -14.24
N ILE A 11 -0.06 18.15 -14.10
CA ILE A 11 -0.28 19.56 -14.45
C ILE A 11 0.66 20.45 -13.66
N PHE A 12 0.72 20.26 -12.34
CA PHE A 12 1.60 21.03 -11.47
C PHE A 12 3.07 20.89 -11.85
N LYS A 13 3.53 19.67 -12.18
CA LYS A 13 4.90 19.44 -12.65
C LYS A 13 5.20 20.18 -13.96
N GLY A 14 4.28 20.19 -14.93
CA GLY A 14 4.47 20.91 -16.20
C GLY A 14 4.51 22.43 -16.01
N GLN A 15 3.65 22.97 -15.14
CA GLN A 15 3.64 24.39 -14.79
C GLN A 15 4.94 24.82 -14.10
N LEU A 16 5.51 24.00 -13.21
CA LEU A 16 6.83 24.25 -12.62
C LEU A 16 7.97 24.27 -13.66
N ALA A 17 7.78 23.63 -14.82
CA ALA A 17 8.71 23.66 -15.93
C ALA A 17 8.43 24.76 -16.97
N GLY A 18 7.45 25.63 -16.72
CA GLY A 18 7.07 26.73 -17.62
C GLY A 18 6.17 26.32 -18.79
N HIS A 19 5.54 25.16 -18.72
CA HIS A 19 4.56 24.68 -19.71
C HIS A 19 3.11 24.86 -19.22
N PRO A 20 2.09 24.72 -20.10
CA PRO A 20 0.68 24.77 -19.69
C PRO A 20 0.31 23.73 -18.61
N GLY A 21 0.81 22.49 -18.75
CA GLY A 21 0.80 21.47 -17.70
C GLY A 21 0.22 20.12 -18.14
N GLU A 22 -0.81 20.12 -18.97
CA GLU A 22 -1.58 18.93 -19.35
C GLU A 22 -0.82 18.00 -20.29
N GLU A 23 0.14 18.52 -21.05
CA GLU A 23 0.92 17.81 -22.08
C GLU A 23 2.02 16.90 -21.51
N GLY A 24 2.39 17.10 -20.24
CA GLY A 24 3.48 16.39 -19.60
C GLY A 24 3.16 14.95 -19.22
N TYR A 25 4.17 14.24 -18.73
CA TYR A 25 4.02 12.92 -18.11
C TYR A 25 4.79 12.84 -16.78
N LEU A 26 4.21 12.18 -15.80
CA LEU A 26 4.93 11.67 -14.63
C LEU A 26 5.74 10.44 -15.05
N THR A 27 6.84 10.15 -14.33
CA THR A 27 7.79 9.10 -14.73
C THR A 27 7.13 7.73 -14.87
N PHE A 28 6.19 7.40 -13.98
CA PHE A 28 5.45 6.13 -14.01
C PHE A 28 4.38 6.05 -15.10
N GLU A 29 3.99 7.17 -15.73
CA GLU A 29 3.01 7.17 -16.83
C GLU A 29 3.63 6.71 -18.15
N LYS A 30 4.96 6.58 -18.20
CA LYS A 30 5.71 6.01 -19.32
C LYS A 30 5.80 4.48 -19.26
N PHE A 31 5.28 3.85 -18.20
CA PHE A 31 5.30 2.40 -18.09
C PHE A 31 4.38 1.77 -19.15
N PRO A 32 4.76 0.62 -19.74
CA PRO A 32 4.01 0.02 -20.86
C PRO A 32 2.68 -0.60 -20.44
N HIS A 33 2.45 -0.78 -19.14
CA HIS A 33 1.28 -1.48 -18.61
C HIS A 33 0.59 -0.64 -17.52
N VAL A 34 -0.73 -0.63 -17.56
CA VAL A 34 -1.60 0.01 -16.58
C VAL A 34 -2.65 -0.99 -16.11
N GLY A 35 -2.96 -0.96 -14.82
CA GLY A 35 -4.03 -1.75 -14.22
C GLY A 35 -4.83 -0.91 -13.23
N LEU A 36 -6.11 -1.24 -13.07
CA LEU A 36 -6.97 -0.67 -12.04
C LEU A 36 -7.10 -1.65 -10.88
N THR A 37 -7.03 -1.15 -9.65
CA THR A 37 -7.12 -1.96 -8.44
C THR A 37 -8.39 -1.64 -7.64
N LYS A 38 -9.06 -2.68 -7.15
CA LYS A 38 -10.24 -2.56 -6.28
C LYS A 38 -9.79 -2.55 -4.82
N THR A 39 -9.81 -1.37 -4.20
CA THR A 39 -9.11 -1.10 -2.93
C THR A 39 -9.89 -1.44 -1.66
N TYR A 40 -11.16 -1.85 -1.74
CA TYR A 40 -11.98 -2.14 -0.55
C TYR A 40 -11.28 -3.11 0.44
N ASN A 41 -11.38 -2.81 1.73
CA ASN A 41 -11.11 -3.77 2.81
C ASN A 41 -12.26 -4.78 2.88
N VAL A 42 -12.05 -5.93 3.53
CA VAL A 42 -13.10 -6.96 3.60
C VAL A 42 -14.36 -6.45 4.31
N ASP A 43 -14.21 -5.60 5.32
CA ASP A 43 -15.28 -5.03 6.15
C ASP A 43 -15.65 -3.57 5.80
N ARG A 44 -14.92 -2.90 4.89
CA ARG A 44 -15.16 -1.49 4.51
C ARG A 44 -14.97 -1.24 3.02
N GLN A 45 -15.94 -0.55 2.41
CA GLN A 45 -15.87 -0.16 0.99
C GLN A 45 -14.82 0.92 0.76
N VAL A 46 -14.74 1.92 1.65
CA VAL A 46 -13.66 2.91 1.66
C VAL A 46 -12.57 2.40 2.61
N PRO A 47 -11.38 2.07 2.08
CA PRO A 47 -10.34 1.42 2.87
C PRO A 47 -9.50 2.40 3.68
N ASP A 48 -8.68 1.86 4.59
CA ASP A 48 -7.58 2.56 5.25
C ASP A 48 -6.20 2.11 4.74
N SER A 49 -5.15 2.79 5.19
CA SER A 49 -3.76 2.46 4.84
C SER A 49 -3.31 1.09 5.37
N ALA A 50 -3.78 0.63 6.53
CA ALA A 50 -3.30 -0.60 7.15
C ALA A 50 -3.74 -1.85 6.38
N GLY A 51 -5.03 -1.97 6.09
CA GLY A 51 -5.51 -3.15 5.36
C GLY A 51 -5.17 -3.13 3.87
N THR A 52 -5.02 -1.94 3.26
CA THR A 52 -4.48 -1.83 1.89
C THR A 52 -2.99 -2.18 1.82
N ALA A 53 -2.18 -1.82 2.82
CA ALA A 53 -0.79 -2.26 2.89
C ALA A 53 -0.70 -3.79 3.04
N THR A 54 -1.56 -4.39 3.88
CA THR A 54 -1.65 -5.84 4.00
C THR A 54 -1.97 -6.47 2.64
N ALA A 55 -3.03 -6.02 1.96
CA ALA A 55 -3.38 -6.55 0.64
C ALA A 55 -2.26 -6.39 -0.39
N LEU A 56 -1.60 -5.24 -0.43
CA LEU A 56 -0.54 -4.94 -1.40
C LEU A 56 0.72 -5.78 -1.17
N PHE A 57 1.10 -6.02 0.09
CA PHE A 57 2.37 -6.66 0.42
C PHE A 57 2.25 -8.15 0.77
N SER A 58 1.09 -8.67 1.17
CA SER A 58 0.89 -10.10 1.44
C SER A 58 0.02 -10.82 0.41
N GLY A 59 -0.68 -10.08 -0.45
CA GLY A 59 -1.67 -10.66 -1.37
C GLY A 59 -2.99 -11.07 -0.71
N VAL A 60 -3.17 -10.81 0.59
CA VAL A 60 -4.39 -11.15 1.36
C VAL A 60 -5.09 -9.87 1.83
N LYS A 61 -6.39 -9.74 1.56
CA LYS A 61 -7.17 -8.61 2.08
C LYS A 61 -7.40 -8.75 3.58
N GLY A 62 -7.18 -7.67 4.32
CA GLY A 62 -7.45 -7.58 5.75
C GLY A 62 -8.66 -6.72 6.10
N ASN A 63 -8.94 -6.64 7.41
CA ASN A 63 -9.96 -5.76 7.97
C ASN A 63 -9.42 -4.33 8.15
N TYR A 64 -10.33 -3.36 8.22
CA TYR A 64 -10.02 -1.96 8.45
C TYR A 64 -9.23 -1.77 9.75
N TYR A 65 -8.17 -0.95 9.72
CA TYR A 65 -7.24 -0.72 10.84
C TYR A 65 -6.46 -1.95 11.33
N THR A 66 -6.30 -2.98 10.50
CA THR A 66 -5.46 -4.15 10.82
C THR A 66 -4.31 -4.25 9.82
N VAL A 67 -3.10 -4.59 10.30
CA VAL A 67 -1.89 -4.68 9.47
C VAL A 67 -1.22 -6.04 9.66
N GLY A 68 -0.90 -6.73 8.56
CA GLY A 68 -0.16 -8.00 8.60
C GLY A 68 -0.99 -9.21 9.09
N PHE A 69 -2.31 -9.09 9.09
CA PHE A 69 -3.24 -10.15 9.48
C PHE A 69 -4.36 -10.33 8.45
N ASP A 70 -4.93 -11.51 8.40
CA ASP A 70 -6.13 -11.82 7.62
C ASP A 70 -7.42 -11.29 8.30
N THR A 71 -8.58 -11.72 7.81
CA THR A 71 -9.90 -11.26 8.28
C THR A 71 -10.33 -11.79 9.64
N HIS A 72 -9.60 -12.74 10.23
CA HIS A 72 -9.94 -13.31 11.52
C HIS A 72 -9.57 -12.38 12.69
N ILE A 73 -8.61 -11.47 12.49
CA ILE A 73 -8.29 -10.46 13.51
C ILE A 73 -9.31 -9.31 13.47
N LYS A 74 -9.71 -8.82 14.64
CA LYS A 74 -10.56 -7.64 14.77
C LYS A 74 -9.75 -6.47 15.32
N VAL A 75 -10.09 -5.27 14.88
CA VAL A 75 -9.51 -4.04 15.42
C VAL A 75 -9.70 -4.00 16.94
N ASN A 76 -8.66 -3.59 17.66
CA ASN A 76 -8.62 -3.48 19.13
C ASN A 76 -8.83 -4.79 19.92
N VAL A 77 -8.65 -5.96 19.29
CA VAL A 77 -8.62 -7.25 20.00
C VAL A 77 -7.17 -7.74 20.04
N CYS A 78 -6.54 -7.61 21.21
CA CYS A 78 -5.20 -8.13 21.45
C CYS A 78 -5.31 -9.55 22.03
N SER A 79 -4.93 -10.55 21.24
CA SER A 79 -4.92 -11.95 21.66
C SER A 79 -3.78 -12.66 20.94
N PRO A 80 -2.67 -12.98 21.64
CA PRO A 80 -1.49 -13.55 21.01
C PRO A 80 -1.79 -14.83 20.21
N ALA A 81 -2.66 -15.69 20.73
CA ALA A 81 -3.04 -16.94 20.06
C ALA A 81 -3.90 -16.73 18.80
N ALA A 82 -4.67 -15.63 18.74
CA ALA A 82 -5.43 -15.27 17.54
C ALA A 82 -4.54 -14.58 16.51
N GLU A 83 -3.65 -13.71 16.96
CA GLU A 83 -2.69 -12.99 16.11
C GLU A 83 -1.74 -13.96 15.41
N GLU A 84 -1.19 -14.94 16.13
CA GLU A 84 -0.31 -15.95 15.54
C GLU A 84 -0.99 -16.72 14.41
N LYS A 85 -2.27 -17.09 14.58
CA LYS A 85 -3.04 -17.83 13.59
C LYS A 85 -3.47 -16.98 12.38
N ALA A 86 -3.74 -15.69 12.60
CA ALA A 86 -4.21 -14.77 11.57
C ALA A 86 -3.06 -14.10 10.79
N ARG A 87 -1.81 -14.25 11.23
CA ARG A 87 -0.65 -13.56 10.65
C ARG A 87 -0.42 -14.02 9.21
N VAL A 88 -0.21 -13.05 8.33
CA VAL A 88 0.10 -13.30 6.91
C VAL A 88 1.54 -12.90 6.62
N SER A 89 2.24 -13.71 5.82
CA SER A 89 3.59 -13.40 5.35
C SER A 89 3.57 -12.28 4.32
N SER A 90 4.49 -11.33 4.45
CA SER A 90 4.70 -10.26 3.47
C SER A 90 5.67 -10.67 2.36
N LEU A 91 5.66 -9.92 1.26
CA LEU A 91 6.62 -10.03 0.17
C LEU A 91 8.06 -9.82 0.66
N LEU A 92 8.26 -9.00 1.70
CA LEU A 92 9.57 -8.80 2.30
C LEU A 92 10.02 -10.06 3.04
N ASP A 93 9.12 -10.74 3.76
CA ASP A 93 9.44 -12.03 4.41
C ASP A 93 9.86 -13.08 3.38
N TRP A 94 9.18 -13.12 2.23
CA TRP A 94 9.54 -14.01 1.12
C TRP A 94 10.88 -13.65 0.47
N ALA A 95 11.19 -12.35 0.36
CA ALA A 95 12.48 -11.92 -0.15
C ALA A 95 13.62 -12.30 0.81
N ILE A 96 13.43 -12.11 2.12
CA ILE A 96 14.39 -12.49 3.16
C ILE A 96 14.60 -14.01 3.17
N SER A 97 13.53 -14.80 3.11
CA SER A 97 13.65 -16.28 3.08
C SER A 97 14.33 -16.78 1.81
N ALA A 98 14.24 -16.05 0.71
CA ALA A 98 14.98 -16.29 -0.53
C ALA A 98 16.41 -15.73 -0.53
N GLY A 99 16.92 -15.23 0.60
CA GLY A 99 18.28 -14.69 0.74
C GLY A 99 18.51 -13.35 0.04
N LYS A 100 17.44 -12.59 -0.26
CA LYS A 100 17.52 -11.27 -0.90
C LYS A 100 17.57 -10.16 0.15
N SER A 101 18.32 -9.09 -0.14
CA SER A 101 18.31 -7.89 0.68
C SER A 101 16.98 -7.14 0.58
N THR A 102 16.51 -6.60 1.70
CA THR A 102 15.26 -5.83 1.80
C THR A 102 15.49 -4.49 2.49
N GLY A 103 14.68 -3.48 2.16
CA GLY A 103 14.71 -2.17 2.82
C GLY A 103 13.38 -1.43 2.68
N ILE A 104 13.10 -0.54 3.62
CA ILE A 104 11.90 0.29 3.64
C ILE A 104 12.33 1.76 3.57
N CYS A 105 11.77 2.52 2.63
CA CYS A 105 11.98 3.96 2.51
C CYS A 105 10.62 4.66 2.56
N ILE A 106 10.45 5.56 3.53
CA ILE A 106 9.23 6.34 3.74
C ILE A 106 9.58 7.77 4.14
N LEU A 107 8.69 8.72 3.83
CA LEU A 107 8.86 10.13 4.22
C LEU A 107 8.31 10.42 5.63
N ASN A 108 7.42 9.56 6.14
CA ASN A 108 6.77 9.72 7.45
C ASN A 108 7.45 8.85 8.52
N LYS A 109 7.05 9.03 9.78
CA LYS A 109 7.60 8.28 10.91
C LYS A 109 7.51 6.77 10.69
N TYR A 110 8.66 6.11 10.69
CA TYR A 110 8.75 4.65 10.78
C TYR A 110 8.56 4.24 12.22
N ASN A 111 7.61 3.34 12.47
CA ASN A 111 7.44 2.70 13.77
C ASN A 111 7.72 1.21 13.57
N PRO A 112 8.96 0.74 13.83
CA PRO A 112 9.27 -0.68 13.69
C PRO A 112 8.34 -1.53 14.56
N PRO A 113 8.03 -2.77 14.16
CA PRO A 113 7.40 -3.71 15.07
C PRO A 113 8.28 -3.87 16.32
N VAL A 114 7.68 -3.75 17.50
CA VAL A 114 8.32 -3.95 18.81
C VAL A 114 8.54 -5.45 19.03
#